data_AF-A0A2N6NS97-F1
#
_entry.id   AF-A0A2N6NS97-F1
#
_cell.length_a   1.000
_cell.length_b   1.000
_cell.length_c   1.000
_cell.angle_alpha   90.00
_cell.angle_beta   90.00
_cell.angle_gamma   90.00
#
_symmetry.space_group_name_H-M   'P 1'
#
loop_
_entity.id
_entity.type
_entity.pdbx_description
1 polymer ?
#
loop_
_entity_poly.entity_id
_entity_poly.type
_entity_poly.pdbx_seq_one_letter_code
_entity_poly.pdbx_strand_id
1 'polypeptide(L)'
;MQFELLCVVSETIPRLGDPITKVTIRQCVESIINPSLVLDSRCLQSLKYKAGPYPPLDEEDGQAIESLDLPFLLRLSHLLRAPDEHREEIRNSYARLKVEWPFTRRRYRYMSGICKISGIDRSCLALAEAQLGTAHTVILGAALVLNACLLAMDPTNANLERDALEMGSEAIEVSRKLLMGLPKGVWLAPVALFASWIATDDPDITCSFFSIIKECHQYWAEPAYMELAKTLKKRILQLRVNAVMEQGPRGFRDFGLCIACGAGNQGQDAHHSLSLGIDSHGETMTGQLTPLSDVHHWGPII
;
A
#
# COMPACT_ATOMS: atom_id res chain seq x y z
N MET A 1 -8.33 -29.69 -5.76
CA MET A 1 -7.91 -28.46 -6.47
C MET A 1 -9.00 -27.40 -6.66
N GLN A 2 -10.06 -27.60 -7.48
CA GLN A 2 -11.06 -26.53 -7.74
C GLN A 2 -11.88 -26.10 -6.50
N PHE A 3 -12.19 -27.04 -5.59
CA PHE A 3 -12.90 -26.76 -4.33
C PHE A 3 -12.01 -26.15 -3.23
N GLU A 4 -10.70 -26.41 -3.26
CA GLU A 4 -9.74 -25.87 -2.29
C GLU A 4 -9.45 -24.39 -2.56
N LEU A 5 -9.41 -23.95 -3.83
CA LEU A 5 -9.18 -22.55 -4.17
C LEU A 5 -10.35 -21.63 -3.75
N LEU A 6 -11.58 -22.13 -3.85
CA LEU A 6 -12.79 -21.45 -3.35
C LEU A 6 -12.86 -21.43 -1.83
N CYS A 7 -12.36 -22.48 -1.15
CA CYS A 7 -12.19 -22.47 0.30
C CYS A 7 -11.11 -21.48 0.73
N VAL A 8 -9.94 -21.45 0.09
CA VAL A 8 -8.86 -20.52 0.43
C VAL A 8 -9.30 -19.06 0.28
N VAL A 9 -10.01 -18.68 -0.78
CA VAL A 9 -10.55 -17.32 -0.93
C VAL A 9 -11.68 -17.01 0.08
N SER A 10 -12.46 -18.02 0.47
CA SER A 10 -13.49 -17.92 1.52
C SER A 10 -12.94 -17.98 2.96
N GLU A 11 -11.71 -18.44 3.17
CA GLU A 11 -11.07 -18.64 4.47
C GLU A 11 -9.99 -17.60 4.76
N THR A 12 -9.20 -17.16 3.76
CA THR A 12 -8.18 -16.10 3.95
C THR A 12 -8.75 -14.69 4.02
N ILE A 13 -10.00 -14.50 3.63
CA ILE A 13 -10.75 -13.29 3.98
C ILE A 13 -11.97 -13.78 4.75
N PRO A 14 -12.03 -13.59 6.09
CA PRO A 14 -13.12 -14.13 6.89
C PRO A 14 -14.43 -13.69 6.26
N ARG A 15 -15.35 -14.65 6.10
CA ARG A 15 -16.70 -14.48 5.52
C ARG A 15 -17.16 -13.03 5.66
N LEU A 16 -17.03 -12.27 4.57
CA LEU A 16 -17.45 -10.88 4.38
C LEU A 16 -18.97 -10.71 4.53
N GLY A 17 -19.62 -11.44 5.43
CA GLY A 17 -21.04 -11.33 5.76
C GLY A 17 -21.31 -10.36 6.90
N ASP A 18 -20.38 -10.22 7.85
CA ASP A 18 -20.55 -9.30 8.97
C ASP A 18 -20.11 -7.87 8.57
N PRO A 19 -21.01 -6.87 8.57
CA PRO A 19 -20.66 -5.49 8.25
C PRO A 19 -19.57 -4.91 9.15
N ILE A 20 -19.42 -5.40 10.39
CA ILE A 20 -18.36 -4.97 11.30
C ILE A 20 -16.99 -5.37 10.75
N THR A 21 -16.85 -6.62 10.29
CA THR A 21 -15.59 -7.15 9.75
C THR A 21 -15.15 -6.39 8.48
N LYS A 22 -16.10 -5.98 7.62
CA LYS A 22 -15.78 -5.19 6.41
C LYS A 22 -15.21 -3.82 6.74
N VAL A 23 -15.82 -3.13 7.70
CA VAL A 23 -15.39 -1.79 8.13
C VAL A 23 -14.00 -1.88 8.76
N THR A 24 -13.75 -2.91 9.57
CA THR A 24 -12.43 -3.10 10.21
C THR A 24 -11.34 -3.39 9.18
N ILE A 25 -11.57 -4.26 8.19
CA ILE A 25 -10.55 -4.57 7.16
C ILE A 25 -10.20 -3.31 6.36
N ARG A 26 -11.19 -2.52 5.92
CA ARG A 26 -10.94 -1.25 5.21
C ARG A 26 -10.06 -0.32 6.04
N GLN A 27 -10.40 -0.13 7.32
CA GLN A 27 -9.63 0.71 8.23
C GLN A 27 -8.21 0.18 8.44
N CYS A 28 -8.03 -1.14 8.54
CA CYS A 28 -6.70 -1.74 8.67
C CYS A 28 -5.85 -1.51 7.41
N VAL A 29 -6.43 -1.71 6.23
CA VAL A 29 -5.75 -1.47 4.95
C VAL A 29 -5.37 0.01 4.80
N GLU A 30 -6.27 0.92 5.16
CA GLU A 30 -5.97 2.36 5.17
C GLU A 30 -4.88 2.72 6.18
N SER A 31 -4.82 2.04 7.32
CA SER A 31 -3.82 2.30 8.35
C SER A 31 -2.37 2.02 7.92
N ILE A 32 -2.18 1.25 6.84
CA ILE A 32 -0.87 1.01 6.22
C ILE A 32 -0.26 2.32 5.72
N ILE A 33 -1.08 3.18 5.12
CA ILE A 33 -0.68 4.49 4.58
C ILE A 33 -1.06 5.65 5.50
N ASN A 34 -1.87 5.39 6.52
CA ASN A 34 -2.27 6.32 7.56
C ASN A 34 -2.12 5.71 8.96
N PRO A 35 -0.89 5.60 9.50
CA PRO A 35 -0.68 5.02 10.82
C PRO A 35 -1.32 5.81 11.97
N SER A 36 -1.71 7.08 11.72
CA SER A 36 -2.41 7.92 12.68
C SER A 36 -3.88 7.51 12.88
N LEU A 37 -4.42 6.65 12.02
CA LEU A 37 -5.77 6.12 12.16
C LEU A 37 -5.88 5.35 13.48
N VAL A 38 -6.74 5.83 14.38
CA VAL A 38 -7.04 5.14 15.64
C VAL A 38 -8.07 4.06 15.35
N LEU A 39 -7.63 2.80 15.42
CA LEU A 39 -8.51 1.65 15.31
C LEU A 39 -9.29 1.49 16.62
N ASP A 40 -10.60 1.22 16.53
CA ASP A 40 -11.46 1.09 17.71
C ASP A 40 -10.90 0.01 18.65
N SER A 41 -10.65 0.38 19.90
CA SER A 41 -10.19 -0.51 20.97
C SER A 41 -11.05 -1.77 21.12
N ARG A 42 -12.33 -1.71 20.78
CA ARG A 42 -13.23 -2.88 20.78
C ARG A 42 -12.88 -3.90 19.70
N CYS A 43 -12.37 -3.46 18.55
CA CYS A 43 -11.84 -4.34 17.50
C CYS A 43 -10.53 -5.00 17.95
N LEU A 44 -9.71 -4.29 18.72
CA LEU A 44 -8.48 -4.83 19.31
C LEU A 44 -8.77 -5.84 20.42
N GLN A 45 -9.83 -5.63 21.22
CA GLN A 45 -10.22 -6.50 22.33
C GLN A 45 -10.99 -7.76 21.91
N SER A 46 -11.76 -7.70 20.82
CA SER A 46 -12.50 -8.86 20.29
C SER A 46 -11.59 -9.91 19.66
N LEU A 47 -10.41 -9.49 19.21
CA LEU A 47 -9.35 -10.38 18.78
C LEU A 47 -8.62 -10.88 20.02
N LYS A 48 -8.93 -12.12 20.43
CA LYS A 48 -8.11 -12.87 21.40
C LYS A 48 -6.74 -13.13 20.77
N TYR A 49 -5.91 -12.10 20.78
CA TYR A 49 -4.55 -12.12 20.28
C TYR A 49 -3.73 -13.10 21.14
N LYS A 50 -3.49 -14.30 20.61
CA LYS A 50 -2.34 -15.08 21.06
C LYS A 50 -1.14 -14.52 20.32
N ALA A 51 -0.39 -13.67 21.01
CA ALA A 51 0.91 -13.16 20.61
C ALA A 51 1.93 -14.32 20.52
N GLY A 52 1.69 -15.30 19.65
CA GLY A 52 2.64 -16.37 19.38
C GLY A 52 3.54 -15.96 18.22
N PRO A 53 4.82 -16.39 18.20
CA PRO A 53 5.58 -16.39 16.97
C PRO A 53 4.81 -17.24 15.95
N TYR A 54 4.61 -16.67 14.77
CA TYR A 54 3.96 -17.40 13.69
C TYR A 54 4.82 -18.61 13.27
N PRO A 55 4.20 -19.73 12.86
CA PRO A 55 4.94 -20.92 12.44
C PRO A 55 5.83 -20.62 11.22
N PRO A 56 7.00 -21.30 11.09
CA PRO A 56 7.86 -21.15 9.93
C PRO A 56 7.16 -21.58 8.62
N LEU A 57 7.46 -20.87 7.55
CA LEU A 57 6.85 -21.01 6.22
C LEU A 57 7.67 -22.01 5.39
N ASP A 58 7.41 -23.30 5.56
CA ASP A 58 8.24 -24.35 4.94
C ASP A 58 7.61 -24.93 3.64
N GLU A 59 6.28 -24.80 3.42
CA GLU A 59 5.56 -25.34 2.24
C GLU A 59 4.43 -24.41 1.73
N GLU A 60 4.31 -24.24 0.41
CA GLU A 60 3.33 -23.32 -0.23
C GLU A 60 1.89 -23.87 -0.32
N ASP A 61 1.73 -25.21 -0.33
CA ASP A 61 0.49 -25.85 -0.71
C ASP A 61 -0.58 -25.73 0.39
N GLY A 62 -1.65 -24.99 0.06
CA GLY A 62 -2.82 -24.83 0.95
C GLY A 62 -2.61 -23.88 2.13
N GLN A 63 -1.44 -23.24 2.27
CA GLN A 63 -1.18 -22.40 3.43
C GLN A 63 -1.99 -21.10 3.41
N ALA A 64 -2.58 -20.75 4.54
CA ALA A 64 -3.19 -19.44 4.75
C ALA A 64 -2.12 -18.34 4.69
N ILE A 65 -2.46 -17.18 4.11
CA ILE A 65 -1.58 -16.00 4.11
C ILE A 65 -1.85 -15.26 5.41
N GLU A 66 -1.11 -15.59 6.47
CA GLU A 66 -1.44 -15.06 7.81
C GLU A 66 -1.17 -13.56 7.91
N SER A 67 -0.39 -12.95 7.00
CA SER A 67 -0.27 -11.48 6.95
C SER A 67 -1.53 -10.78 6.45
N LEU A 68 -2.52 -11.51 5.95
CA LEU A 68 -3.87 -10.99 5.66
C LEU A 68 -4.81 -11.12 6.85
N ASP A 69 -4.41 -11.83 7.91
CA ASP A 69 -5.23 -11.96 9.09
C ASP A 69 -5.37 -10.62 9.80
N LEU A 70 -6.56 -10.38 10.34
CA LEU A 70 -6.88 -9.13 11.00
C LEU A 70 -5.89 -8.74 12.13
N PRO A 71 -5.41 -9.67 12.99
CA PRO A 71 -4.38 -9.36 13.97
C PRO A 71 -3.07 -8.83 13.37
N PHE A 72 -2.63 -9.39 12.23
CA PHE A 72 -1.41 -8.91 11.56
C PHE A 72 -1.61 -7.48 11.07
N LEU A 73 -2.71 -7.21 10.39
CA LEU A 73 -3.00 -5.88 9.83
C LEU A 73 -3.18 -4.82 10.93
N LEU A 74 -3.81 -5.17 12.05
CA LEU A 74 -3.93 -4.28 13.20
C LEU A 74 -2.57 -4.02 13.86
N ARG A 75 -1.73 -5.05 14.00
CA ARG A 75 -0.36 -4.90 14.52
C ARG A 75 0.46 -3.99 13.63
N LEU A 76 0.31 -4.10 12.31
CA LEU A 76 1.04 -3.27 11.35
C LEU A 76 0.84 -1.77 11.62
N SER A 77 -0.39 -1.34 11.88
CA SER A 77 -0.69 0.05 12.25
C SER A 77 0.07 0.51 13.51
N HIS A 78 0.21 -0.37 14.50
CA HIS A 78 0.91 -0.09 15.74
C HIS A 78 2.41 0.05 15.50
N LEU A 79 3.01 -0.87 14.74
CA LEU A 79 4.43 -0.81 14.35
C LEU A 79 4.77 0.50 13.63
N LEU A 80 3.90 0.92 12.70
CA LEU A 80 4.09 2.13 11.90
C LEU A 80 3.91 3.43 12.69
N ARG A 81 3.27 3.39 13.88
CA ARG A 81 3.15 4.56 14.76
C ARG A 81 4.41 4.91 15.52
N ALA A 82 5.34 3.98 15.71
CA ALA A 82 6.61 4.23 16.40
C ALA A 82 7.71 3.29 15.85
N PRO A 83 8.10 3.42 14.57
CA PRO A 83 8.94 2.42 13.91
C PRO A 83 10.33 2.28 14.54
N ASP A 84 10.88 3.34 15.14
CA ASP A 84 12.14 3.29 15.88
C ASP A 84 12.07 2.44 17.15
N GLU A 85 10.90 2.39 17.81
CA GLU A 85 10.69 1.58 19.02
C GLU A 85 10.45 0.10 18.68
N HIS A 86 10.03 -0.19 17.44
CA HIS A 86 9.63 -1.52 17.00
C HIS A 86 10.52 -2.12 15.91
N ARG A 87 11.81 -1.74 15.83
CA ARG A 87 12.71 -2.13 14.73
C ARG A 87 12.73 -3.64 14.45
N GLU A 88 12.86 -4.44 15.51
CA GLU A 88 12.95 -5.90 15.38
C GLU A 88 11.63 -6.54 14.96
N GLU A 89 10.51 -6.03 15.47
CA GLU A 89 9.19 -6.48 15.07
C GLU A 89 8.88 -6.13 13.62
N ILE A 90 9.31 -4.95 13.16
CA ILE A 90 9.23 -4.52 11.76
C ILE A 90 10.07 -5.45 10.88
N ARG A 91 11.31 -5.75 11.27
CA ARG A 91 12.19 -6.69 10.55
C ARG A 91 11.55 -8.06 10.41
N ASN A 92 11.00 -8.60 11.48
CA ASN A 92 10.34 -9.91 11.49
C ASN A 92 9.07 -9.92 10.63
N SER A 93 8.24 -8.87 10.73
CA SER A 93 7.03 -8.73 9.93
C SER A 93 7.35 -8.57 8.44
N TYR A 94 8.41 -7.82 8.11
CA TYR A 94 8.89 -7.67 6.74
C TYR A 94 9.46 -8.97 6.18
N ALA A 95 10.27 -9.71 6.95
CA ALA A 95 10.81 -11.01 6.54
C ALA A 95 9.68 -11.98 6.18
N ARG A 96 8.61 -11.99 6.98
CA ARG A 96 7.40 -12.76 6.68
C ARG A 96 6.75 -12.32 5.37
N LEU A 97 6.46 -11.03 5.22
CA LEU A 97 5.82 -10.50 4.01
C LEU A 97 6.64 -10.80 2.76
N LYS A 98 7.98 -10.81 2.87
CA LYS A 98 8.88 -11.17 1.77
C LYS A 98 8.71 -12.62 1.32
N VAL A 99 8.38 -13.53 2.23
CA VAL A 99 8.07 -14.93 1.90
C VAL A 99 6.66 -15.07 1.33
N GLU A 100 5.68 -14.37 1.89
CA GLU A 100 4.27 -14.50 1.48
C GLU A 100 3.91 -13.73 0.20
N TRP A 101 4.64 -12.66 -0.12
CA TRP A 101 4.43 -11.87 -1.33
C TRP A 101 4.48 -12.73 -2.60
N PRO A 102 5.51 -13.56 -2.84
CA PRO A 102 5.54 -14.51 -3.95
C PRO A 102 4.33 -15.45 -4.03
N PHE A 103 3.78 -15.89 -2.88
CA PHE A 103 2.59 -16.76 -2.85
C PHE A 103 1.36 -16.02 -3.38
N THR A 104 1.12 -14.80 -2.89
CA THR A 104 -0.02 -13.98 -3.34
C THR A 104 0.10 -13.62 -4.83
N ARG A 105 1.32 -13.34 -5.29
CA ARG A 105 1.65 -13.10 -6.70
C ARG A 105 1.30 -14.28 -7.59
N ARG A 106 1.71 -15.50 -7.20
CA ARG A 106 1.41 -16.73 -7.95
C ARG A 106 -0.09 -17.01 -8.00
N ARG A 107 -0.79 -16.90 -6.86
CA ARG A 107 -2.25 -17.09 -6.79
C ARG A 107 -3.01 -16.10 -7.68
N TYR A 108 -2.64 -14.82 -7.65
CA TYR A 108 -3.25 -13.80 -8.51
C TYR A 108 -2.98 -14.03 -10.01
N ARG A 109 -1.73 -14.35 -10.39
CA ARG A 109 -1.37 -14.67 -11.78
C ARG A 109 -2.06 -15.94 -12.28
N TYR A 110 -2.18 -16.95 -11.43
CA TYR A 110 -2.89 -18.18 -11.76
C TYR A 110 -4.38 -17.91 -12.03
N MET A 111 -5.05 -17.15 -11.17
CA MET A 111 -6.46 -16.78 -11.35
C MET A 111 -6.68 -16.01 -12.66
N SER A 112 -5.86 -15.01 -12.93
CA SER A 112 -5.94 -14.25 -14.20
C SER A 112 -5.62 -15.09 -15.44
N GLY A 113 -4.88 -16.20 -15.28
CA GLY A 113 -4.58 -17.18 -16.33
C GLY A 113 -5.68 -18.20 -16.57
N ILE A 114 -6.42 -18.62 -15.53
CA ILE A 114 -7.47 -19.66 -15.62
C ILE A 114 -8.51 -19.31 -16.68
N CYS A 115 -8.97 -18.05 -16.75
CA CYS A 115 -9.96 -17.61 -17.73
C CYS A 115 -9.52 -17.91 -19.18
N LYS A 116 -8.20 -17.85 -19.45
CA LYS A 116 -7.64 -18.10 -20.79
C LYS A 116 -7.56 -19.59 -21.12
N ILE A 117 -7.38 -20.45 -20.13
CA ILE A 117 -7.12 -21.89 -20.31
C ILE A 117 -8.42 -22.69 -20.29
N SER A 118 -9.33 -22.35 -19.37
CA SER A 118 -10.51 -23.16 -19.07
C SER A 118 -11.76 -22.78 -19.87
N GLY A 119 -11.76 -21.64 -20.57
CA GLY A 119 -12.93 -21.12 -21.27
C GLY A 119 -14.08 -20.71 -20.33
N ILE A 120 -13.85 -20.67 -19.01
CA ILE A 120 -14.82 -20.18 -18.02
C ILE A 120 -15.08 -18.70 -18.30
N ASP A 121 -16.35 -18.30 -18.28
CA ASP A 121 -16.71 -16.89 -18.43
C ASP A 121 -16.02 -16.06 -17.33
N ARG A 122 -15.33 -15.01 -17.76
CA ARG A 122 -14.62 -14.09 -16.88
C ARG A 122 -15.56 -13.47 -15.85
N SER A 123 -16.84 -13.28 -16.20
CA SER A 123 -17.84 -12.75 -15.27
C SER A 123 -17.99 -13.64 -14.01
N CYS A 124 -17.85 -14.96 -14.16
CA CYS A 124 -17.94 -15.92 -13.05
C CYS A 124 -16.73 -15.88 -12.10
N LEU A 125 -15.58 -15.39 -12.57
CA LEU A 125 -14.33 -15.35 -11.81
C LEU A 125 -13.92 -13.93 -11.38
N ALA A 126 -14.60 -12.90 -11.89
CA ALA A 126 -14.26 -11.50 -11.64
C ALA A 126 -14.17 -11.14 -10.15
N LEU A 127 -15.08 -11.67 -9.33
CA LEU A 127 -15.05 -11.44 -7.88
C LEU A 127 -13.81 -12.06 -7.22
N ALA A 128 -13.48 -13.30 -7.57
CA ALA A 128 -12.31 -14.00 -7.03
C ALA A 128 -10.99 -13.35 -7.51
N GLU A 129 -10.93 -12.92 -8.77
CA GLU A 129 -9.82 -12.16 -9.33
C GLU A 129 -9.62 -10.84 -8.57
N ALA A 130 -10.70 -10.09 -8.31
CA ALA A 130 -10.65 -8.85 -7.56
C ALA A 130 -10.24 -9.05 -6.09
N GLN A 131 -10.72 -10.11 -5.44
CA GLN A 131 -10.35 -10.46 -4.06
C GLN A 131 -8.86 -10.83 -3.95
N LEU A 132 -8.35 -11.68 -4.86
CA LEU A 132 -6.93 -12.05 -4.88
C LEU A 132 -6.05 -10.86 -5.24
N GLY A 133 -6.47 -10.01 -6.18
CA GLY A 133 -5.76 -8.77 -6.50
C GLY A 133 -5.72 -7.80 -5.32
N THR A 134 -6.83 -7.67 -4.59
CA THR A 134 -6.89 -6.89 -3.35
C THR A 134 -5.94 -7.43 -2.30
N ALA A 135 -6.01 -8.73 -2.01
CA ALA A 135 -5.11 -9.41 -1.07
C ALA A 135 -3.63 -9.17 -1.44
N HIS A 136 -3.30 -9.33 -2.72
CA HIS A 136 -1.95 -9.11 -3.21
C HIS A 136 -1.46 -7.67 -3.06
N THR A 137 -2.33 -6.68 -3.33
CA THR A 137 -2.00 -5.25 -3.12
C THR A 137 -1.85 -4.88 -1.65
N VAL A 138 -2.59 -5.53 -0.73
CA VAL A 138 -2.40 -5.33 0.71
C VAL A 138 -1.04 -5.85 1.16
N ILE A 139 -0.66 -7.06 0.74
CA ILE A 139 0.66 -7.63 1.04
C ILE A 139 1.79 -6.77 0.48
N LEU A 140 1.71 -6.39 -0.80
CA LEU A 140 2.68 -5.49 -1.42
C LEU A 140 2.77 -4.15 -0.70
N GLY A 141 1.63 -3.54 -0.37
CA GLY A 141 1.57 -2.26 0.32
C GLY A 141 2.22 -2.32 1.71
N ALA A 142 1.88 -3.34 2.50
CA ALA A 142 2.50 -3.59 3.79
C ALA A 142 4.02 -3.80 3.67
N ALA A 143 4.45 -4.62 2.71
CA ALA A 143 5.85 -4.96 2.50
C ALA A 143 6.67 -3.72 2.09
N LEU A 144 6.14 -2.90 1.19
CA LEU A 144 6.76 -1.64 0.75
C LEU A 144 6.91 -0.64 1.88
N VAL A 145 5.87 -0.43 2.71
CA VAL A 145 5.97 0.52 3.82
C VAL A 145 6.95 0.02 4.89
N LEU A 146 6.93 -1.27 5.25
CA LEU A 146 7.90 -1.82 6.20
C LEU A 146 9.33 -1.78 5.65
N ASN A 147 9.52 -2.08 4.36
CA ASN A 147 10.80 -1.93 3.67
C ASN A 147 11.28 -0.48 3.75
N ALA A 148 10.41 0.50 3.49
CA ALA A 148 10.75 1.92 3.55
C ALA A 148 11.18 2.34 4.97
N CYS A 149 10.52 1.84 6.01
CA CYS A 149 10.95 2.04 7.39
C CYS A 149 12.34 1.42 7.65
N LEU A 150 12.57 0.17 7.23
CA LEU A 150 13.87 -0.49 7.39
C LEU A 150 14.99 0.23 6.64
N LEU A 151 14.74 0.66 5.40
CA LEU A 151 15.70 1.40 4.58
C LEU A 151 15.94 2.81 5.14
N ALA A 152 14.96 3.43 5.79
CA ALA A 152 15.20 4.67 6.52
C ALA A 152 16.14 4.46 7.71
N MET A 153 15.99 3.36 8.45
CA MET A 153 16.85 3.03 9.59
C MET A 153 18.24 2.51 9.19
N ASP A 154 18.36 1.88 8.02
CA ASP A 154 19.60 1.37 7.43
C ASP A 154 19.66 1.73 5.92
N PRO A 155 20.07 2.96 5.58
CA PRO A 155 20.08 3.43 4.20
C PRO A 155 21.17 2.79 3.34
N THR A 156 22.10 2.03 3.94
CA THR A 156 23.20 1.38 3.22
C THR A 156 22.81 -0.02 2.68
N ASN A 157 21.59 -0.46 2.98
CA ASN A 157 21.13 -1.80 2.66
C ASN A 157 20.64 -1.93 1.21
N ALA A 158 21.57 -2.23 0.30
CA ALA A 158 21.28 -2.41 -1.12
C ALA A 158 20.24 -3.52 -1.42
N ASN A 159 20.05 -4.49 -0.52
CA ASN A 159 19.02 -5.51 -0.70
C ASN A 159 17.62 -4.92 -0.48
N LEU A 160 17.45 -4.08 0.55
CA LEU A 160 16.18 -3.39 0.80
C LEU A 160 15.83 -2.44 -0.36
N GLU A 161 16.80 -1.73 -0.90
CA GLU A 161 16.60 -0.86 -2.07
C GLU A 161 16.14 -1.67 -3.30
N ARG A 162 16.81 -2.79 -3.61
CA ARG A 162 16.42 -3.68 -4.72
C ARG A 162 15.01 -4.22 -4.51
N ASP A 163 14.70 -4.68 -3.30
CA ASP A 163 13.39 -5.21 -2.95
C ASP A 163 12.29 -4.13 -3.15
N ALA A 164 12.57 -2.87 -2.80
CA ALA A 164 11.65 -1.74 -2.98
C ALA A 164 11.35 -1.47 -4.47
N LEU A 165 12.37 -1.55 -5.33
CA LEU A 165 12.21 -1.36 -6.78
C LEU A 165 11.41 -2.50 -7.43
N GLU A 166 11.68 -3.75 -7.05
CA GLU A 166 10.96 -4.92 -7.58
C GLU A 166 9.48 -4.87 -7.14
N MET A 167 9.22 -4.71 -5.84
CA MET A 167 7.86 -4.62 -5.31
C MET A 167 7.13 -3.37 -5.81
N GLY A 168 7.84 -2.24 -5.96
CA GLY A 168 7.27 -0.98 -6.43
C GLY A 168 6.81 -1.08 -7.89
N SER A 169 7.62 -1.68 -8.75
CA SER A 169 7.26 -1.93 -10.16
C SER A 169 6.06 -2.87 -10.27
N GLU A 170 6.03 -3.94 -9.46
CA GLU A 170 4.89 -4.87 -9.41
C GLU A 170 3.63 -4.20 -8.87
N ALA A 171 3.75 -3.34 -7.86
CA ALA A 171 2.65 -2.54 -7.34
C ALA A 171 2.02 -1.63 -8.40
N ILE A 172 2.83 -0.96 -9.23
CA ILE A 172 2.34 -0.17 -10.38
C ILE A 172 1.55 -1.05 -11.35
N GLU A 173 2.12 -2.20 -11.74
CA GLU A 173 1.52 -3.11 -12.72
C GLU A 173 0.17 -3.64 -12.24
N VAL A 174 0.13 -4.17 -11.02
CA VAL A 174 -1.07 -4.76 -10.41
C VAL A 174 -2.13 -3.69 -10.19
N SER A 175 -1.76 -2.52 -9.67
CA SER A 175 -2.70 -1.42 -9.42
C SER A 175 -3.34 -0.96 -10.72
N ARG A 176 -2.56 -0.77 -11.80
CA ARG A 176 -3.11 -0.40 -13.11
C ARG A 176 -4.14 -1.42 -13.60
N LYS A 177 -3.84 -2.72 -13.50
CA LYS A 177 -4.75 -3.79 -13.90
C LYS A 177 -6.05 -3.78 -13.11
N LEU A 178 -5.97 -3.62 -11.78
CA LEU A 178 -7.15 -3.61 -10.92
C LEU A 178 -8.02 -2.37 -11.18
N LEU A 179 -7.41 -1.19 -11.30
CA LEU A 179 -8.13 0.05 -11.54
C LEU A 179 -8.91 0.04 -12.87
N MET A 180 -8.38 -0.61 -13.90
CA MET A 180 -9.07 -0.76 -15.19
C MET A 180 -10.17 -1.85 -15.16
N GLY A 181 -10.05 -2.83 -14.27
CA GLY A 181 -10.95 -3.99 -14.21
C GLY A 181 -12.10 -3.88 -13.20
N LEU A 182 -12.01 -2.98 -12.23
CA LEU A 182 -13.00 -2.86 -11.16
C LEU A 182 -14.25 -2.08 -11.63
N PRO A 183 -15.46 -2.52 -11.26
CA PRO A 183 -16.67 -1.74 -11.48
C PRO A 183 -16.56 -0.35 -10.83
N LYS A 184 -17.06 0.68 -11.51
CA LYS A 184 -17.14 2.03 -10.94
C LYS A 184 -17.88 1.98 -9.60
N GLY A 185 -17.26 2.49 -8.53
CA GLY A 185 -17.83 2.47 -7.18
C GLY A 185 -17.29 1.37 -6.25
N VAL A 186 -16.50 0.42 -6.75
CA VAL A 186 -15.70 -0.46 -5.88
C VAL A 186 -14.49 0.33 -5.37
N TRP A 187 -14.70 0.98 -4.23
CA TRP A 187 -13.69 1.74 -3.52
C TRP A 187 -12.70 0.80 -2.84
N LEU A 188 -11.51 0.65 -3.43
CA LEU A 188 -10.37 0.16 -2.69
C LEU A 188 -9.12 0.87 -3.19
N ALA A 189 -8.65 1.85 -2.42
CA ALA A 189 -7.38 2.51 -2.68
C ALA A 189 -6.32 1.42 -2.91
N PRO A 190 -5.64 1.41 -4.07
CA PRO A 190 -4.56 0.47 -4.28
C PRO A 190 -3.44 0.88 -3.34
N VAL A 191 -3.46 0.36 -2.11
CA VAL A 191 -2.50 0.72 -1.05
C VAL A 191 -1.08 0.47 -1.52
N ALA A 192 -0.86 -0.58 -2.32
CA ALA A 192 0.39 -0.83 -3.01
C ALA A 192 0.87 0.34 -3.89
N LEU A 193 -0.03 1.03 -4.60
CA LEU A 193 0.31 2.18 -5.46
C LEU A 193 0.85 3.36 -4.64
N PHE A 194 0.18 3.69 -3.54
CA PHE A 194 0.67 4.74 -2.64
C PHE A 194 1.94 4.32 -1.92
N ALA A 195 1.98 3.07 -1.44
CA ALA A 195 3.15 2.51 -0.78
C ALA A 195 4.38 2.45 -1.69
N SER A 196 4.22 2.20 -3.00
CA SER A 196 5.35 2.20 -3.94
C SER A 196 5.95 3.59 -4.07
N TRP A 197 5.11 4.63 -4.18
CA TRP A 197 5.60 6.00 -4.20
C TRP A 197 6.23 6.44 -2.86
N ILE A 198 5.72 5.93 -1.74
CA ILE A 198 6.29 6.18 -0.41
C ILE A 198 7.67 5.52 -0.26
N ALA A 199 7.82 4.28 -0.75
CA ALA A 199 8.99 3.44 -0.49
C ALA A 199 10.19 3.74 -1.39
N THR A 200 9.99 4.42 -2.52
CA THR A 200 11.05 4.72 -3.48
C THR A 200 11.03 6.17 -3.95
N ASP A 201 12.20 6.65 -4.38
CA ASP A 201 12.39 7.91 -5.10
C ASP A 201 12.74 7.68 -6.57
N ASP A 202 12.59 6.44 -7.05
CA ASP A 202 12.80 6.06 -8.44
C ASP A 202 11.89 6.88 -9.38
N PRO A 203 12.46 7.48 -10.44
CA PRO A 203 11.74 8.37 -11.34
C PRO A 203 10.66 7.63 -12.14
N ASP A 204 10.88 6.36 -12.52
CA ASP A 204 9.94 5.60 -13.35
C ASP A 204 8.70 5.19 -12.55
N ILE A 205 8.90 4.73 -11.31
CA ILE A 205 7.80 4.44 -10.36
C ILE A 205 7.04 5.73 -10.05
N THR A 206 7.74 6.84 -9.80
CA THR A 206 7.12 8.14 -9.50
C THR A 206 6.29 8.66 -10.67
N CYS A 207 6.84 8.65 -11.89
CA CYS A 207 6.11 9.05 -13.10
C CYS A 207 4.87 8.16 -13.33
N SER A 208 5.04 6.84 -13.18
CA SER A 208 3.94 5.89 -13.35
C SER A 208 2.84 6.08 -12.33
N PHE A 209 3.20 6.33 -11.06
CA PHE A 209 2.26 6.65 -9.99
C PHE A 209 1.40 7.87 -10.36
N PHE A 210 2.02 9.00 -10.71
CA PHE A 210 1.27 10.21 -11.05
C PHE A 210 0.43 10.05 -12.32
N SER A 211 0.89 9.28 -13.33
CA SER A 211 0.08 8.96 -14.51
C SER A 211 -1.20 8.22 -14.12
N ILE A 212 -1.08 7.17 -13.30
CA ILE A 212 -2.23 6.37 -12.84
C ILE A 212 -3.20 7.23 -12.01
N ILE A 213 -2.68 8.05 -11.09
CA ILE A 213 -3.52 8.94 -10.28
C ILE A 213 -4.27 9.95 -11.16
N LYS A 214 -3.61 10.52 -12.17
CA LYS A 214 -4.24 11.45 -13.11
C LYS A 214 -5.33 10.79 -13.94
N GLU A 215 -5.08 9.60 -14.47
CA GLU A 215 -6.06 8.80 -15.22
C GLU A 215 -7.26 8.41 -14.35
N CYS A 216 -7.02 8.11 -13.08
CA CYS A 216 -8.05 7.63 -12.16
C CYS A 216 -8.65 8.73 -11.28
N HIS A 217 -8.33 10.01 -11.51
CA HIS A 217 -8.74 11.13 -10.64
C HIS A 217 -10.27 11.18 -10.40
N GLN A 218 -11.06 10.68 -11.34
CA GLN A 218 -12.52 10.60 -11.24
C GLN A 218 -13.01 9.58 -10.19
N TYR A 219 -12.17 8.60 -9.81
CA TYR A 219 -12.47 7.57 -8.82
C TYR A 219 -11.96 7.91 -7.42
N TRP A 220 -10.93 8.75 -7.34
CA TRP A 220 -10.24 9.16 -6.11
C TRP A 220 -10.63 10.58 -5.72
N ALA A 221 -11.94 10.82 -5.57
CA ALA A 221 -12.48 12.13 -5.22
C ALA A 221 -12.12 12.61 -3.80
N GLU A 222 -11.33 11.85 -3.03
CA GLU A 222 -10.85 12.25 -1.71
C GLU A 222 -9.37 12.71 -1.78
N PRO A 223 -9.10 14.03 -1.72
CA PRO A 223 -7.75 14.58 -1.50
C PRO A 223 -7.01 13.97 -0.32
N ALA A 224 -7.73 13.33 0.61
CA ALA A 224 -7.21 12.73 1.82
C ALA A 224 -6.09 11.70 1.55
N TYR A 225 -6.24 10.76 0.60
CA TYR A 225 -5.23 9.70 0.40
C TYR A 225 -3.86 10.22 -0.01
N MET A 226 -3.84 11.25 -0.86
CA MET A 226 -2.60 11.89 -1.27
C MET A 226 -1.93 12.60 -0.09
N GLU A 227 -2.69 13.29 0.75
CA GLU A 227 -2.17 13.96 1.95
C GLU A 227 -1.67 12.97 3.00
N LEU A 228 -2.35 11.82 3.16
CA LEU A 228 -1.92 10.72 4.01
C LEU A 228 -0.59 10.14 3.53
N ALA A 229 -0.49 9.84 2.22
CA ALA A 229 0.73 9.30 1.63
C ALA A 229 1.90 10.30 1.73
N LYS A 230 1.67 11.59 1.49
CA LYS A 230 2.67 12.66 1.69
C LYS A 230 3.15 12.70 3.15
N THR A 231 2.21 12.63 4.10
CA THR A 231 2.51 12.64 5.53
C THR A 231 3.39 11.45 5.91
N LEU A 232 3.06 10.25 5.44
CA LEU A 232 3.85 9.06 5.69
C LEU A 232 5.24 9.12 5.03
N LYS A 233 5.33 9.57 3.76
CA LYS A 233 6.61 9.76 3.07
C LYS A 233 7.51 10.75 3.82
N LYS A 234 6.97 11.89 4.27
CA LYS A 234 7.70 12.87 5.10
C LYS A 234 8.20 12.25 6.40
N ARG A 235 7.37 11.43 7.06
CA ARG A 235 7.75 10.73 8.28
C ARG A 235 8.90 9.75 8.04
N ILE A 236 8.86 8.97 6.96
CA ILE A 236 9.95 8.04 6.60
C ILE A 236 11.25 8.80 6.33
N LEU A 237 11.18 9.97 5.67
CA LEU A 237 12.34 10.83 5.50
C LEU A 237 12.91 11.34 6.83
N GLN A 238 12.04 11.69 7.79
CA GLN A 238 12.49 12.07 9.14
C GLN A 238 13.18 10.92 9.87
N LEU A 239 12.67 9.69 9.76
CA LEU A 239 13.34 8.50 10.31
C LEU A 239 14.76 8.35 9.73
N ARG A 240 14.90 8.55 8.42
CA ARG A 240 16.20 8.46 7.74
C ARG A 240 17.17 9.51 8.25
N VAL A 241 16.72 10.76 8.40
CA VAL A 241 17.55 11.84 8.95
C VAL A 241 17.97 11.51 10.39
N ASN A 242 17.05 11.03 11.22
CA ASN A 242 17.36 10.66 12.61
C ASN A 242 18.41 9.54 12.68
N ALA A 243 18.25 8.48 11.87
CA ALA A 243 19.19 7.37 11.82
C ALA A 243 20.61 7.81 11.40
N VAL A 244 20.73 8.73 10.44
CA VAL A 244 22.01 9.29 10.01
C VAL A 244 22.66 10.13 11.13
N MET A 245 21.86 10.91 11.87
CA MET A 245 22.35 11.74 12.97
C MET A 245 22.87 10.89 14.14
N GLU A 246 22.23 9.76 14.43
CA GLU A 246 22.66 8.81 15.47
C GLU A 246 24.01 8.14 15.15
N GLN A 247 24.38 7.99 13.87
CA GLN A 247 25.64 7.38 13.44
C GLN A 247 26.88 8.30 13.62
N GLY A 248 26.71 9.50 14.18
CA GLY A 248 27.79 10.43 14.52
C GLY A 248 28.38 11.19 13.32
N PRO A 249 29.46 11.99 13.52
CA PRO A 249 29.96 12.95 12.53
C PRO A 249 30.50 12.33 11.22
N ARG A 250 30.63 11.01 11.14
CA ARG A 250 30.95 10.30 9.89
C ARG A 250 29.72 10.16 8.98
N GLY A 251 28.54 9.85 9.53
CA GLY A 251 27.28 9.76 8.76
C GLY A 251 26.86 11.08 8.12
N PHE A 252 27.20 12.21 8.75
CA PHE A 252 26.87 13.54 8.24
C PHE A 252 27.61 13.90 6.94
N ARG A 253 28.84 13.40 6.73
CA ARG A 253 29.62 13.68 5.51
C ARG A 253 29.06 12.96 4.29
N ASP A 254 28.60 11.72 4.47
CA ASP A 254 28.07 10.91 3.37
C ASP A 254 26.66 11.36 2.98
N PHE A 255 25.83 11.77 3.96
CA PHE A 255 24.47 12.24 3.68
C PHE A 255 24.42 13.63 3.02
N GLY A 256 25.32 14.54 3.42
CA GLY A 256 25.47 15.85 2.78
C GLY A 256 25.91 15.74 1.31
N LEU A 257 26.69 14.71 0.97
CA LEU A 257 27.11 14.43 -0.40
C LEU A 257 25.95 13.89 -1.26
N CYS A 258 25.10 13.01 -0.71
CA CYS A 258 23.93 12.48 -1.43
C CYS A 258 22.85 13.54 -1.73
N ILE A 259 22.57 14.46 -0.79
CA ILE A 259 21.63 15.57 -1.05
C ILE A 259 22.20 16.55 -2.08
N ALA A 260 23.51 16.82 -2.06
CA ALA A 260 24.16 17.70 -3.03
C ALA A 260 24.24 17.07 -4.43
N CYS A 261 24.45 15.75 -4.54
CA CYS A 261 24.47 15.04 -5.82
C CYS A 261 23.09 14.95 -6.48
N GLY A 262 21.99 14.96 -5.71
CA GLY A 262 20.63 15.07 -6.24
C GLY A 262 20.28 16.45 -6.81
N ALA A 263 21.08 17.49 -6.50
CA ALA A 263 20.87 18.87 -6.94
C ALA A 263 21.86 19.32 -8.04
N GLY A 264 22.74 18.44 -8.51
CA GLY A 264 23.91 18.81 -9.31
C GLY A 264 24.10 17.98 -10.57
N ASN A 265 23.13 18.00 -11.49
CA ASN A 265 23.42 17.83 -12.92
C ASN A 265 22.23 18.27 -13.80
N GLN A 266 21.88 19.56 -13.76
CA GLN A 266 21.23 20.22 -14.90
C GLN A 266 22.32 20.75 -15.85
N GLY A 267 22.99 19.83 -16.54
CA GLY A 267 23.75 20.12 -17.74
C GLY A 267 22.80 20.13 -18.92
N GLN A 268 22.42 21.33 -19.34
CA GLN A 268 21.95 21.75 -20.68
C GLN A 268 21.46 20.64 -21.62
N ASP A 269 20.15 20.57 -21.84
CA ASP A 269 19.58 20.45 -23.19
C ASP A 269 18.11 20.91 -23.24
N ALA A 270 17.72 21.34 -24.42
CA ALA A 270 16.68 22.32 -24.78
C ALA A 270 15.24 22.14 -24.25
N HIS A 271 14.69 23.28 -23.82
CA HIS A 271 13.31 23.79 -24.01
C HIS A 271 12.12 22.81 -23.93
N HIS A 272 11.43 22.85 -22.79
CA HIS A 272 9.99 23.18 -22.68
C HIS A 272 9.65 23.44 -21.21
N SER A 273 9.76 24.69 -20.77
CA SER A 273 9.40 25.11 -19.41
C SER A 273 7.89 25.22 -19.24
N LEU A 274 7.32 24.38 -18.37
CA LEU A 274 6.06 24.68 -17.68
C LEU A 274 6.43 25.27 -16.31
N SER A 275 6.47 26.61 -16.25
CA SER A 275 6.62 27.34 -14.99
C SER A 275 5.32 27.30 -14.19
N LEU A 276 5.31 26.60 -13.06
CA LEU A 276 4.35 26.81 -11.98
C LEU A 276 4.88 27.96 -11.11
N GLY A 277 4.44 29.17 -11.41
CA GLY A 277 4.63 30.34 -10.56
C GLY A 277 3.84 30.17 -9.27
N ILE A 278 4.52 30.23 -8.13
CA ILE A 278 3.90 30.44 -6.83
C ILE A 278 3.73 31.96 -6.70
N ASP A 279 2.52 32.45 -6.95
CA ASP A 279 2.16 33.83 -6.66
C ASP A 279 1.93 34.00 -5.16
N SER A 280 2.82 34.75 -4.55
CA SER A 280 2.72 35.24 -3.18
C SER A 280 1.90 36.53 -3.13
N HIS A 281 0.59 36.44 -3.32
CA HIS A 281 -0.35 37.50 -2.90
C HIS A 281 -1.70 36.88 -2.52
N GLY A 282 -2.15 37.19 -1.30
CA GLY A 282 -3.43 36.73 -0.79
C GLY A 282 -4.59 37.44 -1.47
N GLU A 283 -5.52 36.66 -1.99
CA GLU A 283 -6.89 37.08 -2.20
C GLU A 283 -7.84 35.98 -1.73
N THR A 284 -8.72 36.38 -0.82
CA THR A 284 -9.88 35.65 -0.34
C THR A 284 -10.84 35.33 -1.49
N MET A 285 -11.02 34.05 -1.79
CA MET A 285 -12.12 33.55 -2.62
C MET A 285 -13.24 33.04 -1.72
N THR A 286 -14.24 33.89 -1.48
CA THR A 286 -15.56 33.50 -1.01
C THR A 286 -16.29 32.75 -2.14
N GLY A 287 -16.27 31.42 -2.09
CA GLY A 287 -17.10 30.56 -2.93
C GLY A 287 -18.39 30.18 -2.19
N GLN A 288 -19.53 30.65 -2.69
CA GLN A 288 -20.86 30.29 -2.19
C GLN A 288 -21.11 28.78 -2.34
N LEU A 289 -21.53 28.15 -1.24
CA LEU A 289 -22.10 26.81 -1.20
C LEU A 289 -23.48 26.81 -1.86
N THR A 290 -23.64 26.09 -2.96
CA THR A 290 -24.95 25.65 -3.43
C THR A 290 -25.32 24.33 -2.75
N PRO A 291 -26.53 24.19 -2.20
CA PRO A 291 -26.97 22.93 -1.60
C PRO A 291 -27.39 21.96 -2.71
N LEU A 292 -26.66 20.86 -2.84
CA LEU A 292 -27.08 19.68 -3.61
C LEU A 292 -27.99 18.81 -2.72
N SER A 293 -29.25 19.17 -2.68
CA SER A 293 -30.33 18.24 -2.38
C SER A 293 -30.62 17.44 -3.64
N ASP A 294 -30.27 16.15 -3.64
CA ASP A 294 -31.08 15.11 -4.28
C ASP A 294 -30.70 13.73 -3.74
N VAL A 295 -31.67 13.14 -3.05
CA VAL A 295 -31.66 11.82 -2.44
C VAL A 295 -32.14 10.83 -3.49
N HIS A 296 -31.24 9.97 -3.99
CA HIS A 296 -31.66 8.78 -4.74
C HIS A 296 -31.55 7.54 -3.86
N HIS A 297 -32.71 7.07 -3.42
CA HIS A 297 -32.94 5.75 -2.85
C HIS A 297 -32.61 4.66 -3.88
N TRP A 298 -31.71 3.75 -3.53
CA TRP A 298 -31.58 2.45 -4.19
C TRP A 298 -32.24 1.39 -3.30
N GLY A 299 -33.37 0.85 -3.78
CA GLY A 299 -34.03 -0.31 -3.18
C GLY A 299 -33.29 -1.62 -3.48
N PRO A 300 -33.65 -2.72 -2.78
CA PRO A 300 -32.94 -3.98 -2.88
C PRO A 300 -33.33 -4.74 -4.16
N ILE A 301 -32.35 -5.32 -4.82
CA ILE A 301 -32.55 -6.31 -5.88
C ILE A 301 -32.56 -7.70 -5.22
N ILE A 302 -33.66 -8.42 -5.43
CA ILE A 302 -33.89 -9.83 -5.04
C ILE A 302 -33.14 -10.75 -6.00
#